data_AF-A0A923EJV8-F1
#
_entry.id   AF-A0A923EJV8-F1
#
_cell.length_a   1.000
_cell.length_b   1.000
_cell.length_c   1.000
_cell.angle_alpha   90.00
_cell.angle_beta   90.00
_cell.angle_gamma   90.00
#
_symmetry.space_group_name_H-M   'P 1'
#
loop_
_entity.id
_entity.type
_entity.pdbx_description
1 polymer ?
#
loop_
_entity_poly.entity_id
_entity_poly.type
_entity_poly.pdbx_seq_one_letter_code
_entity_poly.pdbx_strand_id
1 'polypeptide(L)'
;MNLRKIYDMAPWDWPEDTGRVFKHILDDRSADQSDRLLAVEMAGNFVVINDELAKTLLAVACNNDETEKLRVRAVISLGPALEHADIYEFDDPEDIVLSEEAFREIQVSLKKIYHDAGIPKEVRRRTLEAAVRAPQEWHLNALRAAYASDDEDWHLTAVFCMRFIKGFEPQILESLESVNPDIRYQAVCGAGNWGIKKAWPHVAGLLDSGNDDRSLLLAAIDAAASIDLPEAKEYLGRLLDSDDDDIIDAVSEALTIMGVSLFGDEYEKDNDW
;
A
#
# COMPACT_ATOMS: atom_id res chain seq x y z
N MET A 1 -23.84 -4.71 16.47
CA MET A 1 -23.73 -4.86 15.00
C MET A 1 -22.82 -6.07 14.73
N ASN A 2 -23.06 -6.87 13.68
CA ASN A 2 -22.22 -8.03 13.38
C ASN A 2 -21.07 -7.60 12.47
N LEU A 3 -19.83 -7.53 12.99
CA LEU A 3 -18.66 -7.06 12.25
C LEU A 3 -18.41 -7.83 10.94
N ARG A 4 -18.66 -9.15 10.93
CA ARG A 4 -18.47 -9.95 9.71
C ARG A 4 -19.39 -9.52 8.58
N LYS A 5 -20.62 -9.12 8.92
CA LYS A 5 -21.53 -8.58 7.90
C LYS A 5 -21.04 -7.27 7.30
N ILE A 6 -20.39 -6.41 8.09
CA ILE A 6 -19.80 -5.17 7.59
C ILE A 6 -18.59 -5.49 6.71
N TYR A 7 -17.79 -6.48 7.10
CA TYR A 7 -16.62 -6.92 6.33
C TYR A 7 -16.97 -7.41 4.92
N ASP A 8 -18.10 -8.10 4.78
CA ASP A 8 -18.59 -8.59 3.49
C ASP A 8 -19.24 -7.48 2.62
N MET A 9 -19.38 -6.26 3.14
CA MET A 9 -19.94 -5.11 2.42
C MET A 9 -18.84 -4.24 1.84
N ALA A 10 -19.10 -3.64 0.68
CA ALA A 10 -18.23 -2.61 0.15
C ALA A 10 -18.15 -1.42 1.12
N PRO A 11 -16.98 -0.77 1.27
CA PRO A 11 -16.80 0.30 2.26
C PRO A 11 -17.83 1.43 2.16
N TRP A 12 -18.21 1.85 0.96
CA TRP A 12 -19.19 2.92 0.74
C TRP A 12 -20.63 2.55 1.14
N ASP A 13 -20.91 1.26 1.35
CA ASP A 13 -22.21 0.77 1.83
C ASP A 13 -22.25 0.63 3.36
N TRP A 14 -21.16 0.92 4.06
CA TRP A 14 -21.09 0.77 5.52
C TRP A 14 -22.06 1.73 6.24
N PRO A 15 -22.73 1.28 7.33
CA PRO A 15 -23.54 2.16 8.17
C PRO A 15 -22.76 3.35 8.71
N GLU A 16 -23.40 4.51 8.85
CA GLU A 16 -22.75 5.76 9.32
C GLU A 16 -22.08 5.61 10.70
N ASP A 17 -22.60 4.76 11.59
CA ASP A 17 -22.05 4.54 12.93
C ASP A 17 -20.90 3.53 12.99
N THR A 18 -20.49 2.97 11.85
CA THR A 18 -19.46 1.92 11.75
C THR A 18 -18.14 2.32 12.41
N GLY A 19 -17.66 3.55 12.19
CA GLY A 19 -16.44 4.03 12.82
C GLY A 19 -16.52 4.07 14.36
N ARG A 20 -17.68 4.44 14.92
CA ARG A 20 -17.90 4.41 16.37
C ARG A 20 -17.92 2.99 16.93
N VAL A 21 -18.45 2.04 16.17
CA VAL A 21 -18.43 0.61 16.54
C VAL A 21 -17.01 0.08 16.57
N PHE A 22 -16.18 0.37 15.57
CA PHE A 22 -14.76 -0.02 15.59
C PHE A 22 -14.03 0.56 16.79
N LYS A 23 -14.21 1.87 17.05
CA LYS A 23 -13.63 2.51 18.23
C LYS A 23 -14.02 1.81 19.53
N HIS A 24 -15.30 1.52 19.72
CA HIS A 24 -15.80 0.85 20.92
C HIS A 24 -15.16 -0.52 21.13
N ILE A 25 -15.00 -1.31 20.06
CA ILE A 25 -14.40 -2.64 20.11
C ILE A 25 -12.90 -2.56 20.41
N LEU A 26 -12.20 -1.56 19.88
CA LEU A 26 -10.77 -1.37 20.11
C LEU A 26 -10.47 -0.89 21.53
N ASP A 27 -11.33 -0.02 22.08
CA ASP A 27 -11.25 0.47 23.46
C ASP A 27 -11.59 -0.64 24.49
N ASP A 28 -12.46 -1.60 24.15
CA ASP A 28 -12.79 -2.74 25.00
C ASP A 28 -11.74 -3.86 24.89
N ARG A 29 -10.76 -3.84 25.81
CA ARG A 29 -9.73 -4.90 25.90
C ARG A 29 -10.27 -6.28 26.23
N SER A 30 -11.52 -6.40 26.69
CA SER A 30 -12.19 -7.68 26.97
C SER A 30 -12.96 -8.23 25.77
N ALA A 31 -13.12 -7.45 24.70
CA ALA A 31 -13.73 -7.90 23.46
C ALA A 31 -12.94 -9.05 22.83
N ASP A 32 -13.62 -9.85 22.00
CA ASP A 32 -13.02 -10.98 21.30
C ASP A 32 -11.81 -10.54 20.47
N GLN A 33 -10.72 -11.29 20.54
CA GLN A 33 -9.48 -10.92 19.86
C GLN A 33 -9.66 -10.86 18.33
N SER A 34 -10.51 -11.71 17.76
CA SER A 34 -10.81 -11.72 16.33
C SER A 34 -11.60 -10.48 15.93
N ASP A 35 -12.57 -10.07 16.76
CA ASP A 35 -13.35 -8.85 16.54
C ASP A 35 -12.46 -7.61 16.65
N ARG A 36 -11.56 -7.56 17.63
CA ARG A 36 -10.57 -6.48 17.76
C ARG A 36 -9.63 -6.43 16.56
N LEU A 37 -9.15 -7.58 16.07
CA LEU A 37 -8.29 -7.68 14.88
C LEU A 37 -9.01 -7.19 13.61
N LEU A 38 -10.28 -7.53 13.46
CA LEU A 38 -11.09 -7.09 12.34
C LEU A 38 -11.36 -5.58 12.41
N ALA A 39 -11.73 -5.08 13.60
CA ALA A 39 -11.98 -3.66 13.81
C ALA A 39 -10.73 -2.80 13.55
N VAL A 40 -9.54 -3.24 14.00
CA VAL A 40 -8.30 -2.48 13.77
C VAL A 40 -7.92 -2.43 12.29
N GLU A 41 -8.20 -3.50 11.53
CA GLU A 41 -7.97 -3.57 10.09
C GLU A 41 -8.90 -2.62 9.33
N MET A 42 -10.19 -2.63 9.66
CA MET A 42 -11.19 -1.83 8.97
C MET A 42 -11.17 -0.35 9.36
N ALA A 43 -10.69 -0.02 10.57
CA ALA A 43 -10.65 1.35 11.07
C ALA A 43 -9.74 2.29 10.28
N GLY A 44 -8.79 1.78 9.49
CA GLY A 44 -7.92 2.57 8.61
C GLY A 44 -8.54 2.96 7.27
N ASN A 45 -9.76 2.52 6.98
CA ASN A 45 -10.42 2.79 5.70
C ASN A 45 -10.91 4.26 5.62
N PHE A 46 -10.72 4.90 4.45
CA PHE A 46 -11.10 6.29 4.19
C PHE A 46 -12.56 6.64 4.49
N VAL A 47 -13.48 5.67 4.42
CA VAL A 47 -14.90 5.89 4.74
C VAL A 47 -15.11 6.22 6.22
N VAL A 48 -14.26 5.72 7.11
CA VAL A 48 -14.48 5.82 8.57
C VAL A 48 -13.36 6.52 9.32
N ILE A 49 -12.12 6.43 8.83
CA ILE A 49 -10.96 6.98 9.52
C ILE A 49 -11.11 8.49 9.71
N ASN A 50 -10.75 8.92 10.90
CA ASN A 50 -10.76 10.31 11.35
C ASN A 50 -9.81 10.43 12.54
N ASP A 51 -9.63 11.63 13.08
CA ASP A 51 -8.77 11.88 14.24
C ASP A 51 -9.03 10.96 15.44
N GLU A 52 -10.29 10.68 15.77
CA GLU A 52 -10.62 9.83 16.92
C GLU A 52 -10.19 8.38 16.69
N LEU A 53 -10.49 7.82 15.53
CA LEU A 53 -10.08 6.47 15.18
C LEU A 53 -8.56 6.36 15.01
N ALA A 54 -7.91 7.36 14.41
CA ALA A 54 -6.47 7.39 14.28
C ALA A 54 -5.78 7.42 15.65
N LYS A 55 -6.31 8.20 16.60
CA LYS A 55 -5.85 8.21 18.00
C LYS A 55 -6.08 6.87 18.69
N THR A 56 -7.20 6.20 18.46
CA THR A 56 -7.46 4.84 18.98
C THR A 56 -6.49 3.81 18.39
N LEU A 57 -6.24 3.83 17.07
CA LEU A 57 -5.24 2.98 16.42
C LEU A 57 -3.84 3.24 16.99
N LEU A 58 -3.47 4.51 17.16
CA LEU A 58 -2.18 4.88 17.73
C LEU A 58 -2.04 4.42 19.19
N ALA A 59 -3.11 4.52 19.99
CA ALA A 59 -3.13 4.03 21.37
C ALA A 59 -2.92 2.51 21.43
N VAL A 60 -3.55 1.75 20.53
CA VAL A 60 -3.33 0.30 20.40
C VAL A 60 -1.88 -0.01 20.03
N ALA A 61 -1.31 0.69 19.03
CA ALA A 61 0.07 0.50 18.59
C ALA A 61 1.11 0.76 19.70
N CYS A 62 0.90 1.81 20.50
CA CYS A 62 1.79 2.23 21.59
C CYS A 62 1.66 1.38 22.86
N ASN A 63 0.61 0.56 22.99
CA ASN A 63 0.33 -0.16 24.22
C ASN A 63 1.06 -1.51 24.28
N ASN A 64 2.06 -1.62 25.18
CA ASN A 64 2.83 -2.84 25.37
C ASN A 64 2.05 -4.01 26.00
N ASP A 65 0.87 -3.76 26.57
CA ASP A 65 -0.03 -4.81 27.07
C ASP A 65 -0.84 -5.46 25.93
N GLU A 66 -0.87 -4.85 24.73
CA GLU A 66 -1.54 -5.43 23.57
C GLU A 66 -0.69 -6.50 22.90
N THR A 67 -1.36 -7.45 22.27
CA THR A 67 -0.68 -8.50 21.50
C THR A 67 0.08 -7.91 20.31
N GLU A 68 1.24 -8.48 19.99
CA GLU A 68 2.08 -8.06 18.87
C GLU A 68 1.28 -7.93 17.56
N LYS A 69 0.42 -8.91 17.27
CA LYS A 69 -0.43 -8.93 16.08
C LYS A 69 -1.38 -7.74 15.99
N LEU A 70 -2.00 -7.35 17.11
CA LEU A 70 -2.92 -6.22 17.15
C LEU A 70 -2.16 -4.89 16.98
N ARG A 71 -0.99 -4.76 17.61
CA ARG A 71 -0.11 -3.59 17.48
C ARG A 71 0.39 -3.42 16.05
N VAL A 72 0.84 -4.51 15.42
CA VAL A 72 1.25 -4.56 14.01
C VAL A 72 0.11 -4.11 13.11
N ARG A 73 -1.09 -4.64 13.30
CA ARG A 73 -2.21 -4.25 12.45
C ARG A 73 -2.58 -2.78 12.65
N ALA A 74 -2.54 -2.28 13.88
CA ALA A 74 -2.82 -0.87 14.18
C ALA A 74 -1.86 0.08 13.48
N VAL A 75 -0.55 -0.20 13.48
CA VAL A 75 0.41 0.66 12.76
C VAL A 75 0.18 0.62 11.26
N ILE A 76 -0.10 -0.55 10.67
CA ILE A 76 -0.36 -0.67 9.23
C ILE A 76 -1.63 0.08 8.83
N SER A 77 -2.70 0.01 9.63
CA SER A 77 -3.97 0.71 9.35
C SER A 77 -3.84 2.24 9.36
N LEU A 78 -2.81 2.80 10.00
CA LEU A 78 -2.54 4.24 9.97
C LEU A 78 -1.89 4.70 8.65
N GLY A 79 -1.24 3.80 7.92
CA GLY A 79 -0.44 4.10 6.74
C GLY A 79 -1.18 4.88 5.64
N PRO A 80 -2.34 4.41 5.15
CA PRO A 80 -3.08 5.10 4.08
C PRO A 80 -3.48 6.53 4.42
N ALA A 81 -3.90 6.78 5.67
CA ALA A 81 -4.29 8.12 6.10
C ALA A 81 -3.08 9.07 6.22
N LEU A 82 -1.90 8.55 6.59
CA LEU A 82 -0.64 9.31 6.53
C LEU A 82 -0.26 9.65 5.09
N GLU A 83 -0.36 8.69 4.18
CA GLU A 83 -0.08 8.89 2.75
C GLU A 83 -0.96 9.97 2.15
N HIS A 84 -2.26 9.90 2.42
CA HIS A 84 -3.23 10.88 1.94
C HIS A 84 -2.89 12.28 2.46
N ALA A 85 -2.67 12.42 3.77
CA ALA A 85 -2.32 13.71 4.35
C ALA A 85 -1.00 14.30 3.78
N ASP A 86 -0.02 13.45 3.44
CA ASP A 86 1.25 13.86 2.83
C ASP A 86 1.08 14.29 1.36
N ILE A 87 0.28 13.55 0.57
CA ILE A 87 0.04 13.85 -0.85
C ILE A 87 -0.73 15.15 -1.05
N TYR A 88 -1.74 15.41 -0.23
CA TYR A 88 -2.66 16.54 -0.40
C TYR A 88 -2.27 17.77 0.44
N GLU A 89 -1.21 17.69 1.24
CA GLU A 89 -0.61 18.78 2.04
C GLU A 89 -1.60 19.64 2.87
N PHE A 90 -2.79 19.11 3.19
CA PHE A 90 -3.89 19.83 3.85
C PHE A 90 -4.42 21.06 3.05
N ASP A 91 -4.23 21.07 1.73
CA ASP A 91 -4.59 22.19 0.85
C ASP A 91 -6.10 22.33 0.65
N ASP A 92 -6.83 21.21 0.51
CA ASP A 92 -8.28 21.19 0.31
C ASP A 92 -9.00 20.69 1.58
N PRO A 93 -9.83 21.52 2.24
CA PRO A 93 -10.65 21.13 3.38
C PRO A 93 -11.56 19.92 3.14
N GLU A 94 -12.00 19.68 1.91
CA GLU A 94 -12.89 18.55 1.56
C GLU A 94 -12.12 17.21 1.55
N ASP A 95 -10.80 17.25 1.34
CA ASP A 95 -9.91 16.08 1.30
C ASP A 95 -9.20 15.84 2.66
N ILE A 96 -9.48 16.64 3.69
CA ILE A 96 -8.85 16.46 5.01
C ILE A 96 -9.46 15.26 5.75
N VAL A 97 -8.74 14.13 5.68
CA VAL A 97 -9.06 12.90 6.42
C VAL A 97 -8.54 12.92 7.87
N LEU A 98 -7.40 13.55 8.10
CA LEU A 98 -6.77 13.75 9.40
C LEU A 98 -6.43 15.21 9.60
N SER A 99 -6.59 15.73 10.80
CA SER A 99 -6.03 17.04 11.12
C SER A 99 -4.49 17.01 11.10
N GLU A 100 -3.88 18.17 10.82
CA GLU A 100 -2.42 18.33 10.85
C GLU A 100 -1.84 17.99 12.23
N GLU A 101 -2.60 18.24 13.30
CA GLU A 101 -2.23 17.85 14.67
C GLU A 101 -2.16 16.32 14.82
N ALA A 102 -3.21 15.60 14.42
CA ALA A 102 -3.24 14.15 14.49
C ALA A 102 -2.16 13.51 13.62
N PHE A 103 -1.96 14.02 12.39
CA PHE A 103 -0.90 13.58 11.50
C PHE A 103 0.49 13.69 12.14
N ARG A 104 0.82 14.84 12.72
CA ARG A 104 2.10 15.06 13.41
C ARG A 104 2.26 14.17 14.64
N GLU A 105 1.19 13.97 15.41
CA GLU A 105 1.18 13.10 16.58
C GLU A 105 1.53 11.65 16.20
N ILE A 106 0.94 11.15 15.11
CA ILE A 106 1.21 9.82 14.56
C ILE A 106 2.67 9.73 14.12
N GLN A 107 3.17 10.66 13.30
CA GLN A 107 4.56 10.65 12.84
C GLN A 107 5.57 10.59 14.00
N VAL A 108 5.39 11.44 15.02
CA VAL A 108 6.26 11.47 16.20
C VAL A 108 6.23 10.14 16.95
N SER A 109 5.06 9.53 17.06
CA SER A 109 4.86 8.30 17.82
C SER A 109 5.41 7.08 17.08
N LEU A 110 5.18 6.97 15.76
CA LEU A 110 5.76 5.91 14.93
C LEU A 110 7.29 5.98 14.93
N LYS A 111 7.88 7.18 14.84
CA LYS A 111 9.33 7.35 14.96
C LYS A 111 9.87 6.83 16.30
N LYS A 112 9.16 7.07 17.40
CA LYS A 112 9.54 6.54 18.73
C LYS A 112 9.47 5.02 18.77
N ILE A 113 8.38 4.42 18.27
CA ILE A 113 8.21 2.96 18.22
C ILE A 113 9.34 2.31 17.42
N TYR A 114 9.69 2.88 16.25
CA TYR A 114 10.74 2.32 15.38
C TYR A 114 12.12 2.31 16.06
N HIS A 115 12.47 3.39 16.76
CA HIS A 115 13.79 3.57 17.38
C HIS A 115 13.94 2.89 18.75
N ASP A 116 12.85 2.44 19.37
CA ASP A 116 12.91 1.70 20.63
C ASP A 116 13.28 0.23 20.38
N ALA A 117 14.53 -0.13 20.71
CA ALA A 117 15.03 -1.49 20.55
C ALA A 117 14.35 -2.53 21.46
N GLY A 118 13.60 -2.09 22.49
CA GLY A 118 12.80 -2.96 23.34
C GLY A 118 11.46 -3.38 22.71
N ILE A 119 11.04 -2.72 21.62
CA ILE A 119 9.84 -3.10 20.87
C ILE A 119 10.14 -4.31 19.97
N PRO A 120 9.22 -5.29 19.88
CA PRO A 120 9.40 -6.47 19.03
C PRO A 120 9.72 -6.11 17.58
N LYS A 121 10.57 -6.95 16.95
CA LYS A 121 11.07 -6.77 15.58
C LYS A 121 9.94 -6.49 14.59
N GLU A 122 8.87 -7.27 14.64
CA GLU A 122 7.77 -7.17 13.69
C GLU A 122 7.00 -5.85 13.84
N VAL A 123 6.75 -5.39 15.06
CA VAL A 123 6.11 -4.07 15.29
C VAL A 123 6.98 -2.96 14.71
N ARG A 124 8.31 -3.02 14.90
CA ARG A 124 9.25 -2.03 14.35
C ARG A 124 9.28 -2.03 12.82
N ARG A 125 9.32 -3.21 12.19
CA ARG A 125 9.26 -3.36 10.73
C ARG A 125 8.01 -2.70 10.15
N ARG A 126 6.84 -3.07 10.69
CA ARG A 126 5.53 -2.59 10.23
C ARG A 126 5.29 -1.12 10.53
N THR A 127 5.90 -0.62 11.61
CA THR A 127 5.95 0.80 11.92
C THR A 127 6.74 1.58 10.86
N LEU A 128 7.90 1.05 10.41
CA LEU A 128 8.65 1.69 9.33
C LEU A 128 7.81 1.70 8.04
N GLU A 129 7.19 0.59 7.67
CA GLU A 129 6.32 0.48 6.48
C GLU A 129 5.14 1.46 6.50
N ALA A 130 4.54 1.70 7.67
CA ALA A 130 3.49 2.72 7.81
C ALA A 130 4.06 4.14 7.73
N ALA A 131 5.18 4.40 8.42
CA ALA A 131 5.76 5.74 8.53
C ALA A 131 6.31 6.26 7.20
N VAL A 132 6.92 5.41 6.36
CA VAL A 132 7.51 5.84 5.09
C VAL A 132 6.51 6.40 4.09
N ARG A 133 5.21 6.13 4.29
CA ARG A 133 4.13 6.69 3.47
C ARG A 133 3.96 8.21 3.62
N ALA A 134 4.53 8.80 4.67
CA ALA A 134 4.70 10.24 4.84
C ALA A 134 6.19 10.52 5.10
N PRO A 135 7.04 10.63 4.05
CA PRO A 135 8.48 10.63 4.17
C PRO A 135 9.06 11.69 5.12
N GLN A 136 10.01 11.29 5.98
CA GLN A 136 10.76 12.14 6.89
C GLN A 136 12.26 11.84 6.77
N GLU A 137 13.12 12.80 7.14
CA GLU A 137 14.58 12.70 6.97
C GLU A 137 15.20 11.42 7.57
N TRP A 138 14.65 10.93 8.67
CA TRP A 138 15.18 9.75 9.37
C TRP A 138 14.94 8.45 8.61
N HIS A 139 13.97 8.40 7.70
CA HIS A 139 13.65 7.19 6.94
C HIS A 139 14.79 6.77 6.02
N LEU A 140 15.56 7.71 5.46
CA LEU A 140 16.68 7.38 4.56
C LEU A 140 17.73 6.50 5.24
N ASN A 141 18.09 6.85 6.48
CA ASN A 141 19.07 6.08 7.25
C ASN A 141 18.47 4.75 7.75
N ALA A 142 17.19 4.76 8.15
CA ALA A 142 16.48 3.54 8.54
C ALA A 142 16.42 2.52 7.38
N LEU A 143 16.07 3.00 6.18
CA LEU A 143 15.97 2.20 4.97
C LEU A 143 17.33 1.62 4.55
N ARG A 144 18.39 2.43 4.56
CA ARG A 144 19.75 1.95 4.26
C ARG A 144 20.20 0.87 5.25
N ALA A 145 19.90 1.04 6.53
CA ALA A 145 20.24 0.04 7.56
C ALA A 145 19.45 -1.25 7.39
N ALA A 146 18.15 -1.16 7.06
CA ALA A 146 17.29 -2.30 6.82
C ALA A 146 17.72 -3.10 5.58
N TYR A 147 18.05 -2.42 4.48
CA TYR A 147 18.50 -3.07 3.24
C TYR A 147 19.85 -3.80 3.41
N ALA A 148 20.77 -3.20 4.17
CA ALA A 148 22.08 -3.78 4.47
C ALA A 148 22.04 -4.89 5.54
N SER A 149 20.86 -5.24 6.06
CA SER A 149 20.71 -6.29 7.05
C SER A 149 20.78 -7.67 6.40
N ASP A 150 21.44 -8.62 7.06
CA ASP A 150 21.38 -10.04 6.68
C ASP A 150 20.04 -10.70 7.06
N ASP A 151 19.16 -9.99 7.76
CA ASP A 151 17.82 -10.45 8.10
C ASP A 151 16.87 -10.18 6.92
N GLU A 152 16.47 -11.25 6.22
CA GLU A 152 15.60 -11.20 5.03
C GLU A 152 14.29 -10.44 5.30
N ASP A 153 13.78 -10.52 6.53
CA ASP A 153 12.67 -9.70 6.96
C ASP A 153 13.03 -8.22 6.73
N TRP A 154 14.04 -7.69 7.42
CA TRP A 154 14.42 -6.28 7.30
C TRP A 154 14.71 -5.87 5.86
N HIS A 155 15.30 -6.76 5.07
CA HIS A 155 15.49 -6.54 3.64
C HIS A 155 14.15 -6.39 2.89
N LEU A 156 13.15 -7.24 3.14
CA LEU A 156 11.79 -7.09 2.59
C LEU A 156 11.14 -5.75 2.98
N THR A 157 11.22 -5.36 4.27
CA THR A 157 10.71 -4.05 4.71
C THR A 157 11.44 -2.91 3.99
N ALA A 158 12.74 -3.03 3.76
CA ALA A 158 13.50 -2.04 3.03
C ALA A 158 12.96 -1.89 1.60
N VAL A 159 12.83 -2.99 0.85
CA VAL A 159 12.34 -2.95 -0.54
C VAL A 159 10.91 -2.41 -0.61
N PHE A 160 10.03 -2.79 0.34
CA PHE A 160 8.70 -2.16 0.48
C PHE A 160 8.82 -0.63 0.60
N CYS A 161 9.71 -0.13 1.47
CA CYS A 161 9.84 1.30 1.72
C CYS A 161 10.40 2.07 0.52
N MET A 162 11.16 1.42 -0.36
CA MET A 162 11.72 2.06 -1.55
C MET A 162 10.65 2.54 -2.53
N ARG A 163 9.42 2.03 -2.47
CA ARG A 163 8.32 2.57 -3.28
C ARG A 163 7.89 3.97 -2.83
N PHE A 164 8.10 4.35 -1.57
CA PHE A 164 7.75 5.68 -1.06
C PHE A 164 8.95 6.64 -1.01
N ILE A 165 10.18 6.11 -0.99
CA ILE A 165 11.40 6.91 -0.84
C ILE A 165 12.26 6.81 -2.11
N LYS A 166 12.45 7.95 -2.78
CA LYS A 166 13.31 8.06 -3.98
C LYS A 166 14.79 7.79 -3.67
N GLY A 167 15.55 7.45 -4.71
CA GLY A 167 17.02 7.37 -4.67
C GLY A 167 17.60 5.96 -4.47
N PHE A 168 16.78 4.92 -4.63
CA PHE A 168 17.15 3.52 -4.46
C PHE A 168 16.98 2.68 -5.75
N GLU A 169 17.03 3.30 -6.93
CA GLU A 169 16.90 2.60 -8.22
C GLU A 169 17.83 1.38 -8.34
N PRO A 170 19.14 1.44 -8.00
CA PRO A 170 20.00 0.26 -8.07
C PRO A 170 19.54 -0.90 -7.18
N GLN A 171 19.06 -0.60 -5.97
CA GLN A 171 18.59 -1.60 -5.02
C GLN A 171 17.26 -2.21 -5.45
N ILE A 172 16.35 -1.40 -6.03
CA ILE A 172 15.11 -1.90 -6.61
C ILE A 172 15.42 -2.88 -7.74
N LEU A 173 16.33 -2.50 -8.65
CA LEU A 173 16.73 -3.37 -9.78
C LEU A 173 17.38 -4.68 -9.31
N GLU A 174 18.27 -4.61 -8.32
CA GLU A 174 18.85 -5.80 -7.67
C GLU A 174 17.76 -6.70 -7.06
N SER A 175 16.76 -6.10 -6.40
CA SER A 175 15.68 -6.82 -5.72
C SER A 175 14.71 -7.53 -6.68
N LEU A 176 14.62 -7.12 -7.95
CA LEU A 176 13.83 -7.82 -8.98
C LEU A 176 14.34 -9.23 -9.25
N GLU A 177 15.62 -9.50 -8.97
CA GLU A 177 16.26 -10.80 -9.15
C GLU A 177 16.16 -11.70 -7.90
N SER A 178 15.48 -11.24 -6.84
CA SER A 178 15.38 -11.99 -5.60
C SER A 178 14.66 -13.34 -5.77
N VAL A 179 15.18 -14.37 -5.11
CA VAL A 179 14.50 -15.66 -5.01
C VAL A 179 13.24 -15.58 -4.15
N ASN A 180 13.16 -14.59 -3.27
CA ASN A 180 12.01 -14.35 -2.41
C ASN A 180 10.91 -13.61 -3.19
N PRO A 181 9.73 -14.23 -3.37
CA PRO A 181 8.63 -13.64 -4.16
C PRO A 181 8.10 -12.34 -3.55
N ASP A 182 8.08 -12.20 -2.22
CA ASP A 182 7.59 -10.98 -1.56
C ASP A 182 8.54 -9.81 -1.85
N ILE A 183 9.86 -10.06 -1.87
CA ILE A 183 10.86 -9.05 -2.22
C ILE A 183 10.70 -8.63 -3.69
N ARG A 184 10.55 -9.61 -4.61
CA ARG A 184 10.28 -9.29 -6.02
C ARG A 184 9.03 -8.44 -6.19
N TYR A 185 7.95 -8.79 -5.47
CA TYR A 185 6.69 -8.06 -5.54
C TYR A 185 6.89 -6.60 -5.15
N GLN A 186 7.55 -6.34 -4.03
CA GLN A 186 7.81 -4.96 -3.61
C GLN A 186 8.74 -4.23 -4.58
N ALA A 187 9.71 -4.93 -5.18
CA ALA A 187 10.60 -4.35 -6.18
C ALA A 187 9.85 -3.95 -7.46
N VAL A 188 8.90 -4.77 -7.93
CA VAL A 188 8.01 -4.44 -9.06
C VAL A 188 7.17 -3.20 -8.74
N CYS A 189 6.53 -3.15 -7.56
CA CYS A 189 5.78 -1.98 -7.12
C CYS A 189 6.68 -0.71 -7.08
N GLY A 190 7.89 -0.82 -6.52
CA GLY A 190 8.83 0.29 -6.46
C GLY A 190 9.32 0.75 -7.84
N ALA A 191 9.56 -0.19 -8.76
CA ALA A 191 9.92 0.11 -10.14
C ALA A 191 8.81 0.83 -10.90
N GLY A 192 7.56 0.39 -10.71
CA GLY A 192 6.36 1.03 -11.24
C GLY A 192 6.19 2.45 -10.71
N ASN A 193 6.22 2.63 -9.40
CA ASN A 193 6.00 3.94 -8.77
C ASN A 193 7.03 5.00 -9.22
N TRP A 194 8.26 4.59 -9.50
CA TRP A 194 9.32 5.49 -9.97
C TRP A 194 9.55 5.48 -11.49
N GLY A 195 8.77 4.70 -12.26
CA GLY A 195 8.93 4.59 -13.71
C GLY A 195 10.32 4.15 -14.14
N ILE A 196 10.90 3.18 -13.44
CA ILE A 196 12.29 2.73 -13.67
C ILE A 196 12.37 1.96 -14.99
N LYS A 197 12.72 2.66 -16.08
CA LYS A 197 12.81 2.09 -17.45
C LYS A 197 13.63 0.81 -17.54
N LYS A 198 14.71 0.69 -16.77
CA LYS A 198 15.59 -0.51 -16.77
C LYS A 198 14.92 -1.76 -16.19
N ALA A 199 13.83 -1.62 -15.45
CA ALA A 199 13.07 -2.74 -14.91
C ALA A 199 12.18 -3.42 -15.96
N TRP A 200 11.99 -2.79 -17.13
CA TRP A 200 11.08 -3.28 -18.17
C TRP A 200 11.28 -4.74 -18.56
N PRO A 201 12.51 -5.27 -18.79
CA PRO A 201 12.68 -6.68 -19.12
C PRO A 201 12.14 -7.64 -18.06
N HIS A 202 12.22 -7.28 -16.78
CA HIS A 202 11.65 -8.09 -15.70
C HIS A 202 10.12 -8.02 -15.71
N VAL A 203 9.56 -6.81 -15.88
CA VAL A 203 8.10 -6.61 -15.89
C VAL A 203 7.46 -7.26 -17.11
N ALA A 204 8.02 -7.09 -18.30
CA ALA A 204 7.58 -7.77 -19.52
C ALA A 204 7.62 -9.30 -19.37
N GLY A 205 8.68 -9.83 -18.76
CA GLY A 205 8.79 -11.25 -18.45
C GLY A 205 7.68 -11.76 -17.53
N LEU A 206 7.28 -10.97 -16.53
CA LEU A 206 6.14 -11.30 -15.66
C LEU A 206 4.81 -11.28 -16.42
N LEU A 207 4.59 -10.28 -17.27
CA LEU A 207 3.38 -10.19 -18.11
C LEU A 207 3.27 -11.38 -19.10
N ASP A 208 4.40 -11.85 -19.65
CA ASP A 208 4.45 -13.01 -20.55
C ASP A 208 4.35 -14.37 -19.83
N SER A 209 4.78 -14.45 -18.57
CA SER A 209 4.77 -15.71 -17.81
C SER A 209 3.37 -16.24 -17.47
N GLY A 210 2.32 -15.44 -17.71
CA GLY A 210 0.94 -15.80 -17.36
C GLY A 210 0.70 -15.77 -15.86
N ASN A 211 -0.26 -16.56 -15.37
CA ASN A 211 -0.77 -16.51 -14.00
C ASN A 211 -0.02 -17.44 -13.02
N ASP A 212 1.29 -17.66 -13.24
CA ASP A 212 2.12 -18.54 -12.39
C ASP A 212 2.27 -17.98 -10.96
N ASP A 213 2.36 -16.66 -10.84
CA ASP A 213 2.27 -15.92 -9.58
C ASP A 213 1.34 -14.72 -9.78
N ARG A 214 0.07 -14.91 -9.39
CA ARG A 214 -0.99 -13.92 -9.57
C ARG A 214 -0.68 -12.56 -8.98
N SER A 215 -0.11 -12.53 -7.78
CA SER A 215 0.20 -11.27 -7.10
C SER A 215 1.29 -10.51 -7.84
N LEU A 216 2.32 -11.21 -8.34
CA LEU A 216 3.34 -10.59 -9.17
C LEU A 216 2.80 -10.12 -10.52
N LEU A 217 1.88 -10.87 -11.13
CA LEU A 217 1.26 -10.47 -12.38
C LEU A 217 0.45 -9.18 -12.23
N LEU A 218 -0.39 -9.09 -11.20
CA LEU A 218 -1.15 -7.86 -10.90
C LEU A 218 -0.22 -6.67 -10.65
N ALA A 219 0.84 -6.85 -9.85
CA ALA A 219 1.83 -5.79 -9.65
C ALA A 219 2.55 -5.39 -10.95
N ALA A 220 2.80 -6.34 -11.86
CA ALA A 220 3.41 -6.06 -13.16
C ALA A 220 2.46 -5.28 -14.07
N ILE A 221 1.16 -5.60 -14.07
CA ILE A 221 0.11 -4.87 -14.79
C ILE A 221 0.09 -3.40 -14.33
N ASP A 222 0.04 -3.17 -13.02
CA ASP A 222 0.03 -1.83 -12.42
C ASP A 222 1.30 -1.03 -12.76
N ALA A 223 2.46 -1.71 -12.76
CA ALA A 223 3.76 -1.08 -13.01
C ALA A 223 4.03 -0.78 -14.50
N ALA A 224 3.43 -1.56 -15.41
CA ALA A 224 3.80 -1.58 -16.83
C ALA A 224 3.67 -0.21 -17.50
N ALA A 225 2.54 0.46 -17.31
CA ALA A 225 2.25 1.77 -17.91
C ALA A 225 3.27 2.84 -17.51
N SER A 226 3.62 2.87 -16.23
CA SER A 226 4.59 3.81 -15.65
C SER A 226 6.02 3.52 -16.10
N ILE A 227 6.35 2.24 -16.34
CA ILE A 227 7.68 1.82 -16.77
C ILE A 227 7.85 1.97 -18.28
N ASP A 228 6.97 1.46 -19.13
CA ASP A 228 7.08 1.59 -20.59
C ASP A 228 5.72 1.56 -21.30
N LEU A 229 5.08 2.74 -21.36
CA LEU A 229 3.75 2.91 -21.93
C LEU A 229 3.57 2.32 -23.36
N PRO A 230 4.44 2.60 -24.36
CA PRO A 230 4.27 2.03 -25.70
C PRO A 230 4.30 0.51 -25.73
N GLU A 231 5.29 -0.13 -25.10
CA GLU A 231 5.41 -1.59 -25.12
C GLU A 231 4.34 -2.25 -24.25
N ALA A 232 3.97 -1.65 -23.11
CA ALA A 232 2.94 -2.16 -22.20
C ALA A 232 1.60 -2.42 -22.89
N LYS A 233 1.19 -1.59 -23.85
CA LYS A 233 -0.10 -1.76 -24.55
C LYS A 233 -0.25 -3.14 -25.19
N GLU A 234 0.80 -3.67 -25.80
CA GLU A 234 0.75 -4.97 -26.47
C GLU A 234 0.64 -6.12 -25.46
N TYR A 235 1.35 -6.04 -24.34
CA TYR A 235 1.28 -7.06 -23.29
C TYR A 235 -0.07 -7.02 -22.57
N LEU A 236 -0.51 -5.83 -22.18
CA LEU A 236 -1.79 -5.63 -21.50
C LEU A 236 -2.98 -6.04 -22.38
N GLY A 237 -2.96 -5.70 -23.68
CA GLY A 237 -4.02 -6.10 -24.60
C GLY A 237 -4.24 -7.61 -24.70
N ARG A 238 -3.17 -8.42 -24.58
CA ARG A 238 -3.27 -9.89 -24.56
C ARG A 238 -3.90 -10.43 -23.28
N LEU A 239 -3.77 -9.73 -22.16
CA LEU A 239 -4.30 -10.15 -20.87
C LEU A 239 -5.82 -9.89 -20.72
N LEU A 240 -6.43 -9.12 -21.64
CA LEU A 240 -7.88 -8.95 -21.71
C LEU A 240 -8.62 -10.25 -22.09
N ASP A 241 -7.92 -11.22 -22.71
CA ASP A 241 -8.46 -12.55 -23.04
C ASP A 241 -8.27 -13.57 -21.89
N SER A 242 -7.90 -13.11 -20.69
CA SER A 242 -7.74 -13.96 -19.50
C SER A 242 -9.07 -14.54 -19.01
N ASP A 243 -9.05 -15.73 -18.38
CA ASP A 243 -10.23 -16.31 -17.70
C ASP A 243 -10.37 -15.80 -16.24
N ASP A 244 -9.48 -14.91 -15.78
CA ASP A 244 -9.46 -14.34 -14.42
C ASP A 244 -9.99 -12.90 -14.44
N ASP A 245 -11.18 -12.70 -13.88
CA ASP A 245 -11.88 -11.41 -13.87
C ASP A 245 -11.03 -10.30 -13.21
N ASP A 246 -10.28 -10.58 -12.13
CA ASP A 246 -9.46 -9.55 -11.49
C ASP A 246 -8.29 -9.11 -12.39
N ILE A 247 -7.78 -10.02 -13.24
CA ILE A 247 -6.74 -9.66 -14.23
C ILE A 247 -7.35 -8.75 -15.29
N ILE A 248 -8.54 -9.07 -15.79
CA ILE A 248 -9.24 -8.23 -16.76
C ILE A 248 -9.50 -6.85 -16.18
N ASP A 249 -9.97 -6.78 -14.93
CA ASP A 249 -10.26 -5.51 -14.24
C ASP A 249 -8.99 -4.68 -14.05
N ALA A 250 -7.89 -5.28 -13.56
CA ALA A 250 -6.61 -4.59 -13.39
C ALA A 250 -6.06 -4.06 -14.73
N VAL A 251 -6.14 -4.84 -15.80
CA VAL A 251 -5.71 -4.43 -17.15
C VAL A 251 -6.58 -3.29 -17.67
N SER A 252 -7.89 -3.36 -17.46
CA SER A 252 -8.84 -2.34 -17.89
C SER A 252 -8.60 -1.02 -17.16
N GLU A 253 -8.34 -1.07 -15.85
CA GLU A 253 -7.95 0.10 -15.05
C GLU A 253 -6.64 0.69 -15.55
N ALA A 254 -5.61 -0.13 -15.76
CA ALA A 254 -4.33 0.32 -16.28
C ALA A 254 -4.47 1.01 -17.64
N LEU A 255 -5.21 0.43 -18.60
CA LEU A 255 -5.43 1.01 -19.92
C LEU A 255 -6.26 2.30 -19.87
N THR A 256 -7.20 2.40 -18.93
CA THR A 256 -7.98 3.62 -18.68
C THR A 256 -7.08 4.75 -18.18
N ILE A 257 -6.23 4.48 -17.19
CA ILE A 257 -5.26 5.45 -16.65
C ILE A 257 -4.29 5.93 -17.74
N MET A 258 -3.91 5.03 -18.65
CA MET A 258 -3.06 5.33 -19.80
C MET A 258 -3.73 6.22 -20.87
N GLY A 259 -5.03 6.49 -20.76
CA GLY A 259 -5.81 7.17 -21.79
C GLY A 259 -5.93 6.38 -23.09
N VAL A 260 -5.77 5.05 -23.03
CA VAL A 260 -5.93 4.16 -24.18
C VAL A 260 -7.40 3.84 -24.31
N SER A 261 -8.05 4.32 -25.37
CA SER A 261 -9.39 3.87 -25.69
C SER A 261 -9.35 2.38 -26.04
N LEU A 262 -10.00 1.55 -25.22
CA LEU A 262 -10.20 0.11 -25.48
C LEU A 262 -11.05 -0.15 -26.73
N PHE A 263 -11.78 0.87 -27.18
CA PHE A 263 -12.47 0.90 -28.46
C PHE A 263 -11.55 1.62 -29.43
N GLY A 264 -10.98 0.85 -30.37
CA GLY A 264 -9.94 1.32 -31.28
C GLY A 264 -10.25 2.67 -31.92
N ASP A 265 -9.18 3.42 -32.20
CA ASP A 265 -9.19 4.63 -33.00
C ASP A 265 -9.64 4.31 -34.45
N GLU A 266 -10.94 4.06 -34.66
CA GLU A 266 -11.59 4.15 -35.97
C GLU A 266 -12.18 5.55 -36.17
N TYR A 267 -11.37 6.59 -36.04
CA TYR A 267 -11.76 7.93 -36.52
C TYR A 267 -10.61 8.72 -37.14
N GLU A 268 -9.82 8.10 -38.02
CA GLU A 268 -9.11 8.84 -39.07
C GLU A 268 -9.06 8.05 -40.39
N LYS A 269 -10.21 7.89 -41.03
CA LYS A 269 -10.26 7.85 -42.50
C LYS A 269 -11.46 8.63 -43.02
N ASP A 270 -11.12 9.49 -43.97
CA ASP A 270 -11.97 10.16 -44.95
C ASP A 270 -12.74 11.41 -44.48
N ASN A 271 -12.18 12.57 -44.84
CA ASN A 271 -12.80 13.38 -45.90
C ASN A 271 -11.77 14.33 -46.52
N ASP A 272 -11.21 13.89 -47.64
CA ASP A 272 -10.80 14.77 -48.75
C ASP A 272 -11.99 15.66 -49.13
N TRP A 273 -11.80 16.98 -49.12
CA TRP A 273 -12.49 17.94 -50.00
C TRP A 273 -11.57 19.13 -50.31
#